data_AF-A0AAE0LVL7-F1
#
_entry.id   AF-A0AAE0LVL7-F1
#
_cell.length_a   1.000
_cell.length_b   1.000
_cell.length_c   1.000
_cell.angle_alpha   90.00
_cell.angle_beta   90.00
_cell.angle_gamma   90.00
#
_symmetry.space_group_name_H-M   'P 1'
#
loop_
_entity.id
_entity.type
_entity.pdbx_description
1 polymer ?
#
loop_
_entity_poly.entity_id
_entity_poly.type
_entity_poly.pdbx_seq_one_letter_code
_entity_poly.pdbx_strand_id
1 'polypeptide(L)'
;MRREREEARWERQLAAAQKVAERMAAEREEEDAQRESRAAVSRPLKGIPVCWRGLVRSREEAERDRRMRYDLEQGLARLPTYEDAEEDEDDKKALGKAATTYATAEDLDEEDPELEEFNALPVDERLHKMVEHLRDEYRYCFWCKFTYPDEEMEGCPGLTEEDH
;
A
#
# COMPACT_ATOMS: atom_id res chain seq x y z
N MET A 1 -1.31 8.56 -28.74
CA MET A 1 -0.36 7.48 -29.10
C MET A 1 1.03 7.60 -28.47
N ARG A 2 1.84 8.66 -28.72
CA ARG A 2 3.19 8.77 -28.09
C ARG A 2 3.11 9.09 -26.59
N ARG A 3 2.35 10.14 -26.25
CA ARG A 3 2.12 10.60 -24.87
C ARG A 3 1.50 9.53 -23.97
N GLU A 4 0.48 8.82 -24.45
CA GLU A 4 -0.16 7.72 -23.70
C GLU A 4 0.82 6.57 -23.38
N ARG A 5 1.81 6.33 -24.25
CA ARG A 5 2.85 5.31 -23.98
C ARG A 5 3.86 5.78 -22.94
N GLU A 6 4.17 7.08 -22.94
CA GLU A 6 5.05 7.72 -21.96
C GLU A 6 4.36 7.75 -20.58
N GLU A 7 3.08 8.11 -20.53
CA GLU A 7 2.27 8.07 -19.30
C GLU A 7 2.16 6.64 -18.74
N ALA A 8 1.84 5.63 -19.57
CA ALA A 8 1.80 4.23 -19.12
C ALA A 8 3.17 3.71 -18.63
N ARG A 9 4.27 4.28 -19.12
CA ARG A 9 5.61 3.95 -18.66
C ARG A 9 5.88 4.58 -17.30
N TRP A 10 5.54 5.86 -17.13
CA TRP A 10 5.65 6.56 -15.85
C TRP A 10 4.75 5.92 -14.79
N GLU A 11 3.58 5.41 -15.14
CA GLU A 11 2.70 4.69 -14.21
C GLU A 11 3.36 3.42 -13.68
N ARG A 12 4.03 2.67 -14.55
CA ARG A 12 4.79 1.47 -14.14
C ARG A 12 5.96 1.83 -13.24
N GLN A 13 6.66 2.92 -13.54
CA GLN A 13 7.77 3.41 -12.71
C GLN A 13 7.27 3.89 -11.35
N LEU A 14 6.17 4.64 -11.31
CA LEU A 14 5.51 5.09 -10.08
C LEU A 14 5.11 3.90 -9.22
N ALA A 15 4.44 2.90 -9.80
CA ALA A 15 4.05 1.69 -9.08
C ALA A 15 5.27 0.90 -8.55
N ALA A 16 6.39 0.90 -9.29
CA ALA A 16 7.64 0.29 -8.82
C ALA A 16 8.27 1.09 -7.66
N ALA A 17 8.30 2.42 -7.75
CA ALA A 17 8.80 3.28 -6.69
C ALA A 17 7.97 3.16 -5.41
N GLN A 18 6.64 3.14 -5.53
CA GLN A 18 5.71 2.93 -4.40
C GLN A 18 5.98 1.61 -3.66
N LYS A 19 6.19 0.50 -4.39
CA LYS A 19 6.53 -0.79 -3.79
C LYS A 19 7.88 -0.77 -3.05
N VAL A 20 8.84 -0.01 -3.58
CA VAL A 20 10.15 0.15 -2.94
C VAL A 20 10.02 0.94 -1.64
N ALA A 21 9.23 2.02 -1.62
CA ALA A 21 8.96 2.77 -0.40
C ALA A 21 8.22 1.92 0.65
N GLU A 22 7.18 1.18 0.24
CA GLU A 22 6.46 0.27 1.14
C GLU A 22 7.42 -0.74 1.78
N ARG A 23 8.29 -1.36 0.98
CA ARG A 23 9.29 -2.30 1.48
C ARG A 23 10.24 -1.65 2.49
N MET A 24 10.78 -0.48 2.16
CA MET A 24 11.71 0.22 3.06
C MET A 24 11.03 0.73 4.33
N ALA A 25 9.75 1.11 4.24
CA ALA A 25 8.94 1.43 5.40
C ALA A 25 8.79 0.20 6.31
N ALA A 26 8.38 -0.94 5.76
CA ALA A 26 8.25 -2.19 6.50
C ALA A 26 9.57 -2.61 7.16
N GLU A 27 10.70 -2.56 6.43
CA GLU A 27 12.02 -2.88 6.97
C GLU A 27 12.39 -1.95 8.15
N ARG A 28 12.17 -0.63 8.02
CA ARG A 28 12.42 0.32 9.11
C ARG A 28 11.53 0.05 10.33
N GLU A 29 10.26 -0.25 10.10
CA GLU A 29 9.30 -0.57 11.16
C GLU A 29 9.70 -1.83 11.94
N GLU A 30 10.17 -2.87 11.24
CA GLU A 30 10.68 -4.09 11.85
C GLU A 30 11.94 -3.81 12.70
N GLU A 31 12.87 -2.99 12.19
CA GLU A 31 14.06 -2.59 12.93
C GLU A 31 13.70 -1.81 14.21
N ASP A 32 12.76 -0.87 14.13
CA ASP A 32 12.30 -0.07 15.26
C ASP A 32 11.54 -0.94 16.28
N ALA A 33 10.67 -1.84 15.82
CA ALA A 33 9.97 -2.79 16.69
C ALA A 33 10.93 -3.73 17.42
N GLN A 34 11.99 -4.19 16.75
CA GLN A 34 13.03 -5.02 17.34
C GLN A 34 13.86 -4.24 18.38
N ARG A 35 14.16 -2.97 18.13
CA ARG A 35 14.83 -2.08 19.09
C ARG A 35 13.98 -1.77 20.31
N GLU A 36 12.67 -1.55 20.11
CA GLU A 36 11.73 -1.17 21.18
C GLU A 36 11.05 -2.35 21.87
N SER A 37 11.27 -3.60 21.44
CA SER A 37 10.59 -4.81 21.95
C SER A 37 9.05 -4.72 21.93
N ARG A 38 8.49 -4.01 20.95
CA ARG A 38 7.04 -3.81 20.80
C ARG A 38 6.47 -4.75 19.74
N ALA A 39 5.26 -5.27 19.97
CA ALA A 39 4.53 -5.99 18.95
C ALA A 39 4.10 -5.02 17.85
N ALA A 40 4.19 -5.45 16.58
CA ALA A 40 3.72 -4.68 15.43
C ALA A 40 2.20 -4.47 15.54
N VAL A 41 1.78 -3.25 15.88
CA VAL A 41 0.37 -2.83 15.86
C VAL A 41 0.03 -2.42 14.43
N SER A 42 -1.13 -2.82 13.93
CA SER A 42 -1.63 -2.40 12.61
C SER A 42 -1.70 -0.87 12.54
N ARG A 43 -1.00 -0.27 11.57
CA ARG A 43 -0.98 1.18 11.36
C ARG A 43 -2.26 1.62 10.64
N PRO A 44 -2.87 2.74 11.04
CA PRO A 44 -4.00 3.31 10.29
C PRO A 44 -3.54 3.81 8.92
N LEU A 45 -4.41 3.81 7.92
CA LEU A 45 -4.07 4.21 6.54
C LEU A 45 -3.50 5.63 6.45
N LYS A 46 -4.00 6.54 7.30
CA LYS A 46 -3.51 7.93 7.37
C LYS A 46 -2.08 8.08 7.91
N GLY A 47 -1.56 7.06 8.61
CA GLY A 47 -0.17 7.04 9.06
C GLY A 47 0.83 6.78 7.93
N ILE A 48 0.34 6.34 6.76
CA ILE A 48 1.15 6.04 5.59
C ILE A 48 1.31 7.32 4.75
N PRO A 49 2.52 7.64 4.23
CA PRO A 49 2.73 8.73 3.29
C PRO A 49 1.82 8.66 2.06
N VAL A 50 1.20 9.79 1.70
CA VAL A 50 0.22 9.91 0.59
C VAL A 50 0.75 9.34 -0.73
N CYS A 51 2.06 9.47 -0.99
CA CYS A 51 2.69 9.05 -2.23
C CYS A 51 2.62 7.54 -2.50
N TRP A 52 2.45 6.70 -1.46
CA TRP A 52 2.25 5.24 -1.61
C TRP A 52 1.03 4.69 -0.84
N ARG A 53 0.32 5.52 -0.07
CA ARG A 53 -0.95 5.17 0.61
C ARG A 53 -1.98 4.58 -0.34
N GLY A 54 -2.10 5.13 -1.56
CA GLY A 54 -3.03 4.63 -2.57
C GLY A 54 -2.76 3.19 -3.02
N LEU A 55 -1.49 2.75 -3.03
CA LEU A 55 -1.14 1.36 -3.35
C LEU A 55 -1.64 0.40 -2.28
N VAL A 56 -1.47 0.77 -1.01
CA VAL A 56 -1.93 -0.03 0.15
C VAL A 56 -3.44 -0.10 0.17
N ARG A 57 -4.12 1.05 0.05
CA ARG A 57 -5.58 1.14 -0.03
C ARG A 57 -6.13 0.29 -1.17
N SER A 58 -5.57 0.38 -2.38
CA SER A 58 -6.02 -0.41 -3.53
C SER A 58 -5.86 -1.93 -3.32
N ARG A 59 -4.78 -2.35 -2.63
CA ARG A 59 -4.57 -3.75 -2.28
C ARG A 59 -5.61 -4.24 -1.27
N GLU A 60 -5.85 -3.46 -0.21
CA GLU A 60 -6.85 -3.78 0.82
C GLU A 60 -8.28 -3.79 0.26
N GLU A 61 -8.62 -2.84 -0.61
CA GLU A 61 -9.90 -2.83 -1.34
C GLU A 61 -10.05 -4.07 -2.22
N ALA A 62 -9.01 -4.47 -2.96
CA ALA A 62 -9.03 -5.66 -3.79
C ALA A 62 -9.15 -6.95 -2.95
N GLU A 63 -8.55 -6.99 -1.76
CA GLU A 63 -8.68 -8.10 -0.81
C GLU A 63 -10.10 -8.15 -0.23
N ARG A 64 -10.68 -7.01 0.15
CA ARG A 64 -12.08 -6.89 0.61
C ARG A 64 -13.05 -7.32 -0.48
N ASP A 65 -12.87 -6.87 -1.73
CA ASP A 65 -13.70 -7.25 -2.88
C ASP A 65 -13.58 -8.75 -3.19
N ARG A 66 -12.36 -9.31 -3.16
CA ARG A 66 -12.15 -10.76 -3.29
C ARG A 66 -12.85 -11.53 -2.19
N ARG A 67 -12.76 -11.06 -0.95
CA ARG A 67 -13.43 -11.70 0.20
C ARG A 67 -14.95 -11.59 0.10
N MET A 68 -15.48 -10.42 -0.26
CA MET A 68 -16.93 -10.24 -0.48
C MET A 68 -17.43 -11.12 -1.63
N ARG A 69 -16.68 -11.26 -2.73
CA ARG A 69 -17.02 -12.21 -3.80
C ARG A 69 -17.00 -13.65 -3.31
N TYR A 70 -15.97 -14.04 -2.56
CA TYR A 70 -15.88 -15.37 -1.98
C TYR A 70 -17.04 -15.66 -1.02
N ASP A 71 -17.36 -14.73 -0.12
CA ASP A 71 -18.46 -14.83 0.84
C ASP A 71 -19.82 -14.88 0.12
N LEU A 72 -19.99 -14.13 -0.97
CA LEU A 72 -21.19 -14.19 -1.81
C LEU A 72 -21.31 -15.53 -2.54
N GLU A 73 -20.21 -16.04 -3.11
CA GLU A 73 -20.14 -17.34 -3.78
C GLU A 73 -20.40 -18.50 -2.80
N GLN A 74 -19.88 -18.43 -1.59
CA GLN A 74 -20.14 -19.41 -0.52
C GLN A 74 -21.55 -19.26 0.07
N GLY A 75 -22.05 -18.04 0.22
CA GLY A 75 -23.43 -17.74 0.65
C GLY A 75 -24.49 -18.14 -0.39
N LEU A 76 -24.12 -18.23 -1.68
CA LEU A 76 -24.96 -18.85 -2.72
C LEU A 76 -24.99 -20.38 -2.59
N ALA A 77 -23.94 -20.99 -2.04
CA ALA A 77 -23.86 -22.43 -1.80
C ALA A 77 -24.57 -22.88 -0.50
N ARG A 78 -24.65 -22.01 0.53
CA ARG A 78 -25.45 -22.23 1.75
C ARG A 78 -26.65 -21.28 1.76
N LEU A 79 -27.85 -21.80 1.49
CA LEU A 79 -29.09 -21.04 1.64
C LEU A 79 -29.13 -20.34 3.01
N PRO A 80 -29.48 -19.03 3.08
CA PRO A 80 -29.56 -18.23 4.32
C PRO A 80 -30.39 -18.82 5.47
N THR A 81 -31.09 -19.93 5.24
CA THR A 81 -31.95 -20.64 6.20
C THR A 81 -31.32 -21.91 6.80
N TYR A 82 -30.07 -22.27 6.44
CA TYR A 82 -29.39 -23.44 7.00
C TYR A 82 -28.56 -23.02 8.23
N GLU A 83 -29.19 -23.01 9.41
CA GLU A 83 -28.49 -22.99 10.69
C GLU A 83 -28.10 -24.42 11.05
N ASP A 84 -26.80 -24.73 10.95
CA ASP A 84 -26.27 -26.01 11.41
C ASP A 84 -26.02 -25.94 12.92
N ALA A 85 -26.78 -26.71 13.69
CA ALA A 85 -26.67 -26.75 15.14
C ALA A 85 -25.37 -27.44 15.62
N GLU A 86 -24.64 -28.12 14.73
CA GLU A 86 -23.35 -28.76 15.03
C GLU A 86 -22.13 -27.86 14.75
N GLU A 87 -22.33 -26.63 14.27
CA GLU A 87 -21.24 -25.69 13.95
C GLU A 87 -20.49 -25.23 15.22
N ASP A 88 -19.25 -25.69 15.37
CA ASP A 88 -18.41 -25.38 16.53
C ASP A 88 -17.70 -24.00 16.40
N GLU A 89 -16.93 -23.61 17.42
CA GLU A 89 -16.19 -22.34 17.36
C GLU A 89 -15.09 -22.32 16.28
N ASP A 90 -14.51 -23.48 15.96
CA ASP A 90 -13.46 -23.60 14.96
C ASP A 90 -14.05 -23.49 13.54
N ASP A 91 -15.23 -24.09 13.32
CA ASP A 91 -16.04 -23.90 12.11
C ASP A 91 -16.41 -22.43 11.91
N LYS A 92 -16.87 -21.74 12.96
CA LYS A 92 -17.22 -20.31 12.89
C LYS A 92 -16.03 -19.43 12.56
N LYS A 93 -14.85 -19.77 13.09
CA LYS A 93 -13.60 -19.07 12.84
C LYS A 93 -13.09 -19.32 11.41
N ALA A 94 -13.17 -20.56 10.93
CA ALA A 94 -12.83 -20.94 9.56
C ALA A 94 -13.79 -20.32 8.53
N LEU A 95 -15.07 -20.16 8.88
CA LEU A 95 -16.10 -19.49 8.09
C LEU A 95 -16.04 -17.96 8.16
N GLY A 96 -15.04 -17.39 8.84
CA GLY A 96 -14.83 -15.94 8.88
C GLY A 96 -15.91 -15.17 9.65
N LYS A 97 -16.71 -15.81 10.51
CA LYS A 97 -17.71 -15.16 11.38
C LYS A 97 -17.07 -14.43 12.58
N ALA A 98 -15.75 -14.54 12.76
CA ALA A 98 -15.03 -13.83 13.81
C ALA A 98 -14.80 -12.35 13.45
N ALA A 99 -15.18 -11.46 14.36
CA ALA A 99 -15.32 -9.99 14.22
C ALA A 99 -14.05 -9.18 13.88
N THR A 100 -12.93 -9.81 13.52
CA THR A 100 -11.64 -9.13 13.33
C THR A 100 -11.55 -8.30 12.03
N THR A 101 -12.53 -8.39 11.14
CA THR A 101 -12.56 -7.65 9.86
C THR A 101 -13.15 -6.26 9.92
N TYR A 102 -13.88 -5.90 10.98
CA TYR A 102 -14.60 -4.63 11.00
C TYR A 102 -13.67 -3.42 11.16
N ALA A 103 -12.53 -3.57 11.84
CA ALA A 103 -11.59 -2.45 12.05
C ALA A 103 -10.87 -1.99 10.76
N THR A 104 -10.57 -2.90 9.82
CA THR A 104 -9.93 -2.55 8.53
C THR A 104 -10.94 -1.94 7.56
N ALA A 105 -12.24 -2.20 7.73
CA ALA A 105 -13.29 -1.68 6.85
C ALA A 105 -13.57 -0.19 7.11
N GLU A 106 -13.49 0.27 8.36
CA GLU A 106 -13.77 1.66 8.73
C GLU A 106 -12.74 2.64 8.15
N ASP A 107 -11.45 2.28 8.16
CA ASP A 107 -10.37 3.11 7.57
C ASP A 107 -10.46 3.19 6.04
N LEU A 108 -10.95 2.14 5.36
CA LEU A 108 -11.12 2.11 3.90
C LEU A 108 -12.29 2.95 3.40
N ASP A 109 -13.34 3.05 4.22
CA ASP A 109 -14.56 3.79 3.90
C ASP A 109 -14.39 5.30 4.18
N GLU A 110 -13.25 5.73 4.75
CA GLU A 110 -12.93 7.15 4.98
C GLU A 110 -12.46 7.86 3.70
N GLU A 111 -13.05 9.03 3.44
CA GLU A 111 -12.63 9.92 2.34
C GLU A 111 -11.24 10.49 2.62
N ASP A 112 -10.31 10.32 1.68
CA ASP A 112 -8.94 10.80 1.78
C ASP A 112 -8.69 11.90 0.71
N PRO A 113 -9.01 13.16 1.02
CA PRO A 113 -8.88 14.26 0.06
C PRO A 113 -7.42 14.52 -0.35
N GLU A 114 -6.44 14.20 0.50
CA GLU A 114 -5.02 14.36 0.17
C GLU A 114 -4.60 13.35 -0.91
N LEU A 115 -5.08 12.11 -0.78
CA LEU A 115 -4.83 11.08 -1.77
C LEU A 115 -5.56 11.38 -3.10
N GLU A 116 -6.77 11.94 -3.05
CA GLU A 116 -7.47 12.39 -4.25
C GLU A 116 -6.74 13.54 -4.95
N GLU A 117 -6.29 14.55 -4.20
CA GLU A 117 -5.50 15.64 -4.74
C GLU A 117 -4.19 15.12 -5.37
N PHE A 118 -3.50 14.19 -4.69
CA PHE A 118 -2.31 13.55 -5.24
C PHE A 118 -2.62 12.78 -6.53
N ASN A 119 -3.71 12.00 -6.57
CA ASN A 119 -4.10 11.22 -7.74
C ASN A 119 -4.58 12.07 -8.92
N ALA A 120 -5.09 13.28 -8.67
CA ALA A 120 -5.46 14.24 -9.69
C ALA A 120 -4.23 14.85 -10.41
N LEU A 121 -3.04 14.78 -9.80
CA LEU A 121 -1.80 15.23 -10.42
C LEU A 121 -1.40 14.32 -11.59
N PRO A 122 -0.71 14.87 -12.61
CA PRO A 122 -0.23 14.06 -13.71
C PRO A 122 0.83 13.06 -13.22
N VAL A 123 0.99 11.95 -13.97
CA VAL A 123 1.78 10.79 -13.53
C VAL A 123 3.25 11.16 -13.28
N ASP A 124 3.80 12.05 -14.10
CA ASP A 124 5.16 12.58 -13.99
C ASP A 124 5.37 13.35 -12.68
N GLU A 125 4.44 14.23 -12.30
CA GLU A 125 4.52 14.96 -11.03
C GLU A 125 4.38 14.01 -9.83
N ARG A 126 3.50 13.01 -9.91
CA ARG A 126 3.37 11.97 -8.88
C ARG A 126 4.67 11.16 -8.74
N LEU A 127 5.30 10.80 -9.85
CA LEU A 127 6.58 10.10 -9.86
C LEU A 127 7.69 10.96 -9.26
N HIS A 128 7.74 12.26 -9.58
CA HIS A 128 8.71 13.17 -9.01
C HIS A 128 8.60 13.26 -7.48
N LYS A 129 7.39 13.51 -6.97
CA LYS A 129 7.11 13.55 -5.53
C LYS A 129 7.46 12.22 -4.83
N MET A 130 7.24 11.10 -5.51
CA MET A 130 7.60 9.78 -4.99
C MET A 130 9.12 9.59 -4.88
N VAL A 131 9.87 10.02 -5.90
CA VAL A 131 11.34 9.95 -5.91
C VAL A 131 11.94 10.90 -4.87
N GLU A 132 11.42 12.11 -4.73
CA GLU A 132 11.81 13.05 -3.66
C GLU A 132 11.61 12.42 -2.28
N HIS A 133 10.43 11.84 -2.03
CA HIS A 133 10.16 11.16 -0.75
C HIS A 133 11.15 10.02 -0.46
N LEU A 134 11.50 9.22 -1.48
CA LEU A 134 12.49 8.14 -1.32
C LEU A 134 13.88 8.67 -0.95
N ARG A 135 14.25 9.85 -1.44
CA ARG A 135 15.54 10.49 -1.16
C ARG A 135 15.55 11.15 0.20
N ASP A 136 14.51 11.87 0.56
CA ASP A 136 14.45 12.60 1.82
C ASP A 136 14.33 11.64 3.01
N GLU A 137 13.46 10.63 2.92
CA GLU A 137 13.19 9.74 4.06
C GLU A 137 14.19 8.57 4.14
N TYR A 138 14.58 8.02 2.99
CA TYR A 138 15.40 6.81 2.91
C TYR A 138 16.78 7.02 2.29
N ARG A 139 17.14 8.24 1.85
CA ARG A 139 18.39 8.54 1.13
C ARG A 139 18.58 7.61 -0.08
N TYR A 140 17.47 7.22 -0.70
CA TYR A 140 17.46 6.24 -1.78
C TYR A 140 17.19 6.90 -3.12
N CYS A 141 18.10 6.68 -4.08
CA CYS A 141 17.83 7.07 -5.46
C CYS A 141 17.18 5.90 -6.22
N PHE A 142 15.94 6.13 -6.68
CA PHE A 142 15.19 5.17 -7.49
C PHE A 142 15.89 4.82 -8.81
N TRP A 143 16.54 5.80 -9.44
CA TRP A 143 17.20 5.62 -10.74
C TRP A 143 18.53 4.87 -10.62
N CYS A 144 19.38 5.25 -9.65
CA CYS A 144 20.62 4.52 -9.32
C CYS A 144 20.35 3.15 -8.68
N LYS A 145 19.16 2.97 -8.08
CA LYS A 145 18.78 1.82 -7.26
C LYS A 145 19.71 1.60 -6.07
N PHE A 146 20.15 2.68 -5.45
CA PHE A 146 21.13 2.67 -4.39
C PHE A 146 20.71 3.54 -3.22
N THR A 147 20.95 3.05 -2.00
CA THR A 147 20.76 3.78 -0.74
C THR A 147 22.08 4.43 -0.36
N TYR A 148 22.08 5.75 -0.24
CA TYR A 148 23.24 6.53 0.11
C TYR A 148 23.36 6.69 1.63
N PRO A 149 24.60 6.76 2.15
CA PRO A 149 24.82 6.95 3.58
C PRO A 149 24.56 8.40 4.03
N ASP A 150 24.79 9.37 3.15
CA ASP A 150 24.74 10.81 3.37
C ASP A 150 23.46 11.45 2.83
N GLU A 151 23.08 12.60 3.41
CA GLU A 151 21.86 13.34 3.04
C GLU A 151 22.01 14.05 1.69
N GLU A 152 23.24 14.46 1.32
CA GLU A 152 23.51 15.11 0.04
C GLU A 152 23.54 14.13 -1.13
N MET A 153 23.57 12.81 -0.85
CA MET A 153 23.71 11.72 -1.84
C MET A 153 24.86 11.99 -2.81
N GLU A 154 26.05 12.22 -2.26
CA GLU A 154 27.24 12.60 -3.02
C GLU A 154 27.52 11.58 -4.15
N GLY A 155 27.50 12.06 -5.40
CA GLY A 155 27.69 11.24 -6.59
C GLY A 155 26.40 10.76 -7.29
N CYS A 156 25.22 11.16 -6.81
CA CYS A 156 23.98 10.95 -7.56
C CYS A 156 23.81 11.99 -8.69
N PRO A 157 23.57 11.58 -9.95
CA PRO A 157 23.46 12.49 -11.09
C PRO A 157 22.33 13.53 -11.02
N GLY A 158 21.20 13.21 -10.35
CA GLY A 158 20.08 14.14 -10.25
C GLY A 158 18.80 13.52 -9.66
N LEU A 159 17.66 14.12 -9.98
CA LEU A 159 16.32 13.68 -9.55
C LEU A 159 15.53 13.02 -10.69
N THR A 160 15.84 13.38 -11.93
CA THR A 160 15.10 12.93 -13.10
C THR A 160 15.74 11.71 -13.74
N GLU A 161 14.99 11.01 -14.57
CA GLU A 161 15.54 9.92 -15.35
C GLU A 161 16.61 10.41 -16.34
N GLU A 162 16.44 11.60 -16.92
CA GLU A 162 17.36 12.13 -17.95
C GLU A 162 18.75 12.41 -17.39
N ASP A 163 18.86 12.64 -16.09
CA ASP A 163 20.14 12.85 -15.40
C ASP A 163 20.95 11.54 -15.26
N HIS A 164 20.31 10.37 -15.37
CA HIS A 164 20.89 9.05 -15.05
C HIS A 164 21.08 8.15 -16.28
#